data_AF-A0A520CPJ4-F1
#
_entry.id   AF-A0A520CPJ4-F1
#
_cell.length_a   1.000
_cell.length_b   1.000
_cell.length_c   1.000
_cell.angle_alpha   90.00
_cell.angle_beta   90.00
_cell.angle_gamma   90.00
#
_symmetry.space_group_name_H-M   'P 1'
#
loop_
_entity.id
_entity.type
_entity.pdbx_description
1 polymer ?
#
loop_
_entity_poly.entity_id
_entity_poly.type
_entity_poly.pdbx_seq_one_letter_code
_entity_poly.pdbx_strand_id
1 'polypeptide(L)'
;AAFALASILMQNHFKKGSIIMYLIIFAVMAPLGFYVSVGLSNGTIGGIDAYFNKIMGIVIGIFLHISTTILFESSADHKINTRKMIAVLLGIGVALIGFFAGHSH
;
A
#
# COMPACT_ATOMS: atom_id res chain seq x y z
N ALA A 1 1.01 5.33 -3.52
CA ALA A 1 2.42 5.45 -3.07
C ALA A 1 3.33 6.08 -4.12
N ALA A 2 3.31 5.64 -5.40
CA ALA A 2 4.19 6.18 -6.46
C ALA A 2 4.18 7.72 -6.57
N PHE A 3 3.00 8.36 -6.54
CA PHE A 3 2.88 9.83 -6.56
C PHE A 3 3.49 10.52 -5.33
N ALA A 4 3.36 9.93 -4.14
CA ALA A 4 3.95 10.48 -2.92
C ALA A 4 5.48 10.40 -2.98
N LEU A 5 6.03 9.25 -3.40
CA LEU A 5 7.46 9.06 -3.61
C LEU A 5 8.01 10.04 -4.66
N ALA A 6 7.31 10.20 -5.79
CA ALA A 6 7.69 11.16 -6.84
C ALA A 6 7.72 12.60 -6.31
N SER A 7 6.70 13.01 -5.53
CA SER A 7 6.67 14.34 -4.88
C SER A 7 7.85 14.56 -3.94
N ILE A 8 8.21 13.57 -3.11
CA ILE A 8 9.34 13.67 -2.17
C ILE A 8 10.68 13.76 -2.90
N LEU A 9 10.86 12.96 -3.97
CA LEU A 9 12.07 12.97 -4.78
C LEU A 9 12.23 14.28 -5.57
N MET A 10 11.13 14.86 -6.04
CA MET A 10 11.12 16.19 -6.66
C MET A 10 11.48 17.31 -5.67
N GLN A 11 10.97 17.24 -4.44
CA GLN A 11 11.28 18.23 -3.40
C GLN A 11 12.75 18.19 -2.96
N ASN A 12 13.41 17.03 -3.04
CA ASN A 12 14.83 16.87 -2.69
C ASN A 12 15.82 17.32 -3.79
N HIS A 13 15.39 18.07 -4.82
CA HIS A 13 16.26 18.60 -5.88
C HIS A 13 17.14 17.55 -6.61
N PHE A 14 16.72 16.28 -6.64
CA PHE A 14 17.45 15.23 -7.37
C PHE A 14 17.39 15.45 -8.89
N LYS A 15 18.47 15.10 -9.60
CA LYS A 15 18.52 15.11 -11.07
C LYS A 15 17.39 14.22 -11.61
N LYS A 16 16.65 14.71 -12.61
CA LYS A 16 15.50 14.00 -13.25
C LYS A 16 15.82 12.55 -13.63
N GLY A 17 17.07 12.26 -14.00
CA GLY A 17 17.55 10.90 -14.30
C GLY A 17 17.60 9.94 -13.09
N SER A 18 17.93 10.40 -11.88
CA SER A 18 17.88 9.53 -10.70
C SER A 18 16.44 9.27 -10.24
N ILE A 19 15.55 10.27 -10.38
CA ILE A 19 14.13 10.11 -10.05
C ILE A 19 13.50 9.01 -10.91
N ILE A 20 13.78 8.99 -12.21
CA ILE A 20 13.24 7.93 -13.09
C ILE A 20 13.79 6.55 -12.73
N MET A 21 15.07 6.45 -12.35
CA MET A 21 15.68 5.19 -11.91
C MET A 21 14.99 4.65 -10.65
N TYR A 22 14.75 5.49 -9.64
CA TYR A 22 14.05 5.08 -8.42
C TYR A 22 12.58 4.70 -8.69
N LEU A 23 11.90 5.38 -9.61
CA LEU A 23 10.55 5.02 -10.02
C LEU A 23 10.51 3.67 -10.76
N ILE A 24 11.50 3.37 -11.59
CA ILE A 24 11.61 2.06 -12.25
C ILE A 24 11.86 0.97 -11.22
N ILE A 25 12.78 1.16 -10.27
CA ILE A 25 13.03 0.20 -9.20
C ILE A 25 11.76 -0.03 -8.37
N PHE A 26 11.04 1.04 -8.02
CA PHE A 26 9.76 0.96 -7.32
C PHE A 26 8.69 0.21 -8.13
N ALA A 27 8.63 0.43 -9.44
CA ALA A 27 7.72 -0.27 -10.34
C ALA A 27 8.07 -1.77 -10.45
N VAL A 28 9.35 -2.13 -10.45
CA VAL A 28 9.84 -3.52 -10.51
C VAL A 28 9.65 -4.26 -9.19
N MET A 29 9.62 -3.57 -8.04
CA MET A 29 9.30 -4.21 -6.75
C MET A 29 7.92 -4.88 -6.73
N ALA A 30 6.92 -4.34 -7.44
CA ALA A 30 5.58 -4.92 -7.50
C ALA A 30 5.52 -6.30 -8.20
N PRO A 31 6.03 -6.48 -9.44
CA PRO A 31 6.10 -7.79 -10.07
C PRO A 31 7.10 -8.72 -9.38
N LEU A 32 8.17 -8.21 -8.78
CA LEU A 32 9.08 -9.05 -7.96
C LEU A 32 8.36 -9.61 -6.74
N GLY A 33 7.62 -8.77 -6.01
CA GLY A 33 6.81 -9.21 -4.86
C GLY A 33 5.76 -10.24 -5.26
N PHE A 34 5.12 -10.04 -6.42
CA PHE A 34 4.21 -11.02 -6.99
C PHE A 34 4.91 -12.34 -7.34
N TYR A 35 6.09 -12.28 -7.97
CA TYR A 35 6.84 -13.48 -8.33
C TYR A 35 7.32 -14.25 -7.10
N VAL A 36 7.75 -13.53 -6.05
CA VAL A 36 8.07 -14.12 -4.74
C VAL A 36 6.83 -14.75 -4.11
N SER A 37 5.66 -14.09 -4.19
CA SER A 37 4.40 -14.65 -3.67
C SER A 37 3.96 -15.93 -4.39
N VAL A 38 4.12 -15.98 -5.72
CA VAL A 38 3.77 -17.14 -6.54
C VAL A 38 4.80 -18.27 -6.37
N GLY A 39 6.09 -17.95 -6.32
CA GLY A 39 7.16 -18.92 -6.05
C GLY A 39 7.05 -19.55 -4.66
N LEU A 40 6.55 -18.79 -3.68
CA LEU A 40 6.26 -19.30 -2.33
C LEU A 40 5.00 -20.18 -2.31
N SER A 41 4.02 -19.89 -3.18
CA SER A 41 2.77 -20.65 -3.35
C SER A 41 2.95 -21.97 -4.12
N ASN A 42 3.87 -22.03 -5.09
CA ASN A 42 4.03 -23.16 -6.02
C ASN A 42 4.79 -24.39 -5.47
N GLY A 43 5.02 -24.50 -4.16
CA GLY A 43 5.26 -25.81 -3.53
C GLY A 43 6.70 -26.36 -3.49
N THR A 44 7.75 -25.53 -3.59
CA THR A 44 9.14 -26.04 -3.42
C THR A 44 9.52 -26.40 -1.98
N ILE A 45 8.72 -26.04 -0.98
CA ILE A 45 8.96 -26.39 0.43
C ILE A 45 7.60 -26.67 1.09
N GLY A 46 7.28 -27.95 1.31
CA GLY A 46 6.02 -28.36 1.94
C GLY A 46 5.76 -27.64 3.27
N GLY A 47 4.57 -27.06 3.44
CA GLY A 47 4.10 -26.49 4.70
C GLY A 47 4.15 -24.96 4.84
N ILE A 48 4.43 -24.21 3.77
CA ILE A 48 4.58 -22.75 3.81
C ILE A 48 3.25 -21.98 3.60
N ASP A 49 2.13 -22.62 3.27
CA ASP A 49 0.80 -21.97 3.24
C ASP A 49 0.49 -21.18 4.53
N ALA A 50 0.93 -21.73 5.67
CA ALA A 50 0.81 -21.07 6.97
C ALA A 50 1.70 -19.83 7.12
N TYR A 51 2.85 -19.80 6.46
CA TYR A 51 3.78 -18.66 6.47
C TYR A 51 3.40 -17.59 5.45
N PHE A 52 2.79 -17.95 4.33
CA PHE A 52 2.24 -16.98 3.38
C PHE A 52 1.22 -16.06 4.07
N ASN A 53 0.28 -16.64 4.82
CA ASN A 53 -0.68 -15.87 5.62
C ASN A 53 0.00 -15.00 6.69
N LYS A 54 1.05 -15.47 7.36
CA LYS A 54 1.81 -14.65 8.32
C LYS A 54 2.54 -13.48 7.66
N ILE A 55 3.19 -13.72 6.52
CA ILE A 55 3.89 -12.67 5.76
C ILE A 55 2.89 -11.64 5.25
N MET A 56 1.76 -12.07 4.71
CA MET A 56 0.69 -11.17 4.30
C MET A 56 0.15 -10.36 5.49
N GLY A 57 -0.03 -10.99 6.65
CA GLY A 57 -0.41 -10.31 7.89
C GLY A 57 0.58 -9.22 8.31
N ILE A 58 1.89 -9.49 8.22
CA ILE A 58 2.95 -8.50 8.50
C ILE A 58 2.88 -7.35 7.48
N VAL A 59 2.72 -7.65 6.20
CA VAL A 59 2.61 -6.65 5.13
C VAL A 59 1.39 -5.75 5.35
N ILE A 60 0.22 -6.32 5.64
CA ILE A 60 -1.00 -5.58 5.99
C ILE A 60 -0.76 -4.73 7.24
N GLY A 61 -0.10 -5.27 8.26
CA GLY A 61 0.22 -4.56 9.50
C GLY A 61 1.13 -3.34 9.27
N ILE A 62 2.19 -3.49 8.48
CA ILE A 62 3.09 -2.38 8.10
C ILE A 62 2.34 -1.35 7.26
N PHE A 63 1.49 -1.78 6.32
CA PHE A 63 0.66 -0.85 5.54
C PHE A 63 -0.31 -0.07 6.42
N LEU A 64 -0.97 -0.74 7.37
CA LEU A 64 -1.91 -0.09 8.29
C LEU A 64 -1.17 0.85 9.25
N HIS A 65 0.02 0.48 9.73
CA HIS A 65 0.89 1.31 10.57
C HIS A 65 1.35 2.58 9.83
N ILE A 66 1.91 2.46 8.62
CA ILE A 66 2.35 3.62 7.83
C ILE A 66 1.14 4.49 7.44
N SER A 67 0.01 3.88 7.08
CA SER A 67 -1.20 4.61 6.70
C SER A 67 -1.79 5.38 7.88
N THR A 68 -1.84 4.78 9.08
CA THR A 68 -2.37 5.46 10.27
C THR A 68 -1.45 6.61 10.68
N THR A 69 -0.12 6.44 10.64
CA THR A 69 0.80 7.55 10.90
C THR A 69 0.65 8.67 9.86
N ILE A 70 0.61 8.37 8.56
CA ILE A 70 0.39 9.42 7.52
C ILE A 70 -0.95 10.14 7.72
N LEU A 71 -2.01 9.43 8.08
CA LEU A 71 -3.35 10.02 8.25
C LEU A 71 -3.47 10.87 9.52
N PHE A 72 -2.91 10.41 10.64
CA PHE A 72 -3.05 11.06 11.94
C PHE A 72 -1.94 12.06 12.22
N GLU A 73 -0.69 11.78 11.85
CA GLU A 73 0.46 12.68 12.06
C GLU A 73 0.53 13.82 11.03
N SER A 74 -0.03 13.66 9.82
CA SER A 74 -0.26 14.79 8.89
C SER A 74 -1.27 15.82 9.42
N SER A 75 -1.85 15.62 10.61
CA SER A 75 -2.71 16.60 11.28
C SER A 75 -1.85 17.63 12.02
N ALA A 76 -1.23 18.53 11.25
CA ALA A 76 -0.34 19.59 11.76
C ALA A 76 -1.07 20.73 12.51
N ASP A 77 -2.35 20.58 12.83
CA ASP A 77 -3.13 21.57 13.55
C ASP A 77 -4.05 20.85 14.53
N HIS A 78 -4.24 21.38 15.73
CA HIS A 78 -4.78 20.72 16.92
C HIS A 78 -6.32 20.51 16.82
N LYS A 79 -6.77 19.83 15.76
CA LYS A 79 -8.10 19.29 15.52
C LYS A 79 -7.93 18.12 14.55
N ILE A 80 -8.24 16.90 14.99
CA ILE A 80 -8.42 15.74 14.10
C ILE A 80 -9.24 16.22 12.89
N ASN A 81 -8.67 16.18 11.68
CA ASN A 81 -9.36 16.65 10.48
C ASN A 81 -10.45 15.63 10.13
N THR A 82 -11.60 15.75 10.81
CA THR A 82 -12.78 14.88 10.67
C THR A 82 -13.22 14.74 9.22
N ARG A 83 -12.91 15.71 8.36
CA ARG A 83 -13.14 15.65 6.91
C ARG A 83 -12.32 14.54 6.24
N LYS A 84 -11.06 14.33 6.64
CA LYS A 84 -10.23 13.21 6.15
C LYS A 84 -10.77 11.88 6.65
N MET A 85 -11.18 11.81 7.92
CA MET A 85 -11.76 10.59 8.52
C MET A 85 -13.07 10.17 7.84
N ILE A 86 -13.97 11.12 7.57
CA ILE A 86 -15.23 10.88 6.85
C ILE A 86 -14.94 10.46 5.40
N ALA A 87 -13.97 11.07 4.71
CA ALA A 87 -13.58 10.67 3.37
C ALA A 87 -13.06 9.22 3.31
N VAL A 88 -12.29 8.79 4.32
CA VAL A 88 -11.85 7.38 4.44
C VAL A 88 -13.03 6.45 4.71
N LEU A 89 -13.94 6.81 5.63
CA LEU A 89 -15.15 6.02 5.92
C LEU A 89 -16.06 5.87 4.68
N LEU A 90 -16.25 6.95 3.92
CA LEU A 90 -17.03 6.92 2.68
C LEU A 90 -16.35 6.04 1.62
N GLY A 91 -15.02 6.11 1.49
CA GLY A 91 -14.28 5.21 0.61
C GLY A 91 -14.48 3.74 0.97
N ILE A 92 -14.45 3.39 2.26
CA ILE A 92 -14.74 2.03 2.74
C ILE A 92 -16.20 1.65 2.43
N GLY A 93 -17.15 2.57 2.66
CA GLY A 93 -18.56 2.36 2.36
C GLY A 93 -18.82 2.07 0.88
N VAL A 94 -18.22 2.85 -0.03
CA VAL A 94 -18.32 2.63 -1.48
C VAL A 94 -17.71 1.29 -1.89
N ALA A 95 -16.55 0.92 -1.32
CA ALA A 95 -15.93 -0.38 -1.59
C ALA A 95 -16.81 -1.55 -1.11
N LEU A 96 -17.44 -1.44 0.07
CA LEU A 96 -18.36 -2.44 0.59
C LEU A 96 -19.63 -2.58 -0.25
N ILE A 97 -20.21 -1.45 -0.68
CA ILE A 97 -21.37 -1.45 -1.58
C ILE A 97 -20.99 -2.07 -2.93
N GLY A 98 -19.83 -1.71 -3.49
CA GLY A 98 -19.32 -2.30 -4.73
C GLY A 98 -19.05 -3.81 -4.61
N PHE A 99 -18.53 -4.26 -3.47
CA PHE A 99 -18.32 -5.68 -3.19
C PHE A 99 -19.63 -6.46 -3.12
N PHE A 100 -20.63 -5.94 -2.39
CA PHE A 100 -21.95 -6.57 -2.30
C PHE A 100 -22.71 -6.52 -3.63
N ALA A 101 -22.63 -5.42 -4.38
CA ALA A 101 -23.27 -5.28 -5.68
C ALA A 101 -22.61 -6.15 -6.77
N GLY A 102 -21.30 -6.37 -6.68
CA GLY A 102 -20.54 -7.22 -7.61
C GLY A 102 -20.73 -8.72 -7.39
N HIS A 103 -21.26 -9.15 -6.23
CA HIS A 103 -21.55 -10.56 -5.94
C HIS A 103 -22.94 -11.02 -6.41
N SER A 104 -23.75 -10.12 -6.98
CA SER A 104 -25.12 -10.41 -7.45
C SER A 104 -25.20 -10.96 -8.89
N HIS A 105 -24.08 -11.39 -9.50
CA HIS A 105 -24.08 -11.98 -10.84
C HIS A 105 -23.12 -13.17 -10.98
#